data_AF-A0A0B2V592-F1
#
_entry.id   AF-A0A0B2V592-F1
#
_cell.length_a   1.000
_cell.length_b   1.000
_cell.length_c   1.000
_cell.angle_alpha   90.00
_cell.angle_beta   90.00
_cell.angle_gamma   90.00
#
_symmetry.space_group_name_H-M   'P 1'
#
loop_
_entity.id
_entity.type
_entity.pdbx_description
1 polymer ?
#
loop_
_entity_poly.entity_id
_entity_poly.type
_entity_poly.pdbx_seq_one_letter_code
_entity_poly.pdbx_strand_id
1 'polypeptide(L)'
;QYGDHKLMKPYYHSYVEDMEVKAEMCRVLERFPEPTKEETQLLTTYFWRLAEYGNWSEVCSQLSFLERKAMRYSHLWLLAVATIRNRLNDLCLRKYGCQMAF
;
A
#
# COMPACT_ATOMS: atom_id res chain seq x y z
N GLN A 1 -26.54 21.63 3.96
CA GLN A 1 -26.18 20.90 2.73
C GLN A 1 -24.80 20.30 2.97
N TYR A 2 -24.73 19.06 3.45
CA TYR A 2 -23.49 18.30 3.52
C TYR A 2 -23.66 17.15 2.55
N GLY A 3 -23.10 17.30 1.35
CA GLY A 3 -23.03 16.20 0.40
C GLY A 3 -22.10 15.15 0.99
N ASP A 4 -22.65 13.96 1.25
CA ASP A 4 -21.88 12.73 1.39
C ASP A 4 -21.03 12.57 0.12
N HIS A 5 -19.82 13.13 0.10
CA HIS A 5 -18.79 12.64 -0.78
C HIS A 5 -18.41 11.25 -0.25
N LYS A 6 -19.18 10.24 -0.68
CA LYS A 6 -18.84 8.84 -0.51
C LYS A 6 -17.40 8.68 -0.98
N LEU A 7 -16.47 8.50 -0.05
CA LEU A 7 -15.07 8.30 -0.38
C LEU A 7 -15.02 7.14 -1.37
N MET A 8 -14.51 7.40 -2.58
CA MET A 8 -14.33 6.33 -3.56
C MET A 8 -13.21 5.44 -3.06
N LYS A 9 -13.41 4.12 -3.09
CA LYS A 9 -12.36 3.18 -2.70
C LYS A 9 -11.11 3.45 -3.56
N PRO A 10 -9.93 3.61 -2.95
CA PRO A 10 -8.71 3.91 -3.69
C PRO A 10 -8.35 2.82 -4.69
N TYR A 11 -7.73 3.19 -5.80
CA TYR A 11 -7.27 2.27 -6.83
C TYR A 11 -5.74 2.26 -6.97
N TYR A 12 -5.19 1.14 -7.41
CA TYR A 12 -3.80 0.96 -7.81
C TYR A 12 -3.75 0.53 -9.28
N HIS A 13 -3.10 1.33 -10.15
CA HIS A 13 -3.10 1.13 -11.62
C HIS A 13 -4.49 0.83 -12.22
N SER A 14 -5.53 1.51 -11.73
CA SER A 14 -6.95 1.32 -12.10
C SER A 14 -7.68 0.15 -11.44
N TYR A 15 -7.00 -0.67 -10.63
CA TYR A 15 -7.62 -1.79 -9.90
C TYR A 15 -8.08 -1.38 -8.51
N VAL A 16 -9.28 -1.82 -8.12
CA VAL A 16 -9.91 -1.50 -6.82
C VAL A 16 -10.04 -2.75 -5.95
N GLU A 17 -10.22 -3.92 -6.56
CA GLU A 17 -10.44 -5.17 -5.84
C GLU A 17 -9.13 -5.76 -5.32
N ASP A 18 -9.14 -6.28 -4.09
CA ASP A 18 -7.94 -6.75 -3.37
C ASP A 18 -7.12 -7.76 -4.21
N MET A 19 -7.80 -8.68 -4.88
CA MET A 19 -7.16 -9.70 -5.69
C MET A 19 -6.45 -9.11 -6.92
N GLU A 20 -7.08 -8.13 -7.57
CA GLU A 20 -6.53 -7.48 -8.77
C GLU A 20 -5.35 -6.59 -8.40
N VAL A 21 -5.46 -5.85 -7.29
CA VAL A 21 -4.38 -5.04 -6.73
C VAL A 21 -3.17 -5.91 -6.41
N LYS A 22 -3.37 -7.06 -5.74
CA LYS A 22 -2.28 -8.01 -5.43
C LYS A 22 -1.67 -8.61 -6.68
N ALA A 23 -2.48 -8.93 -7.70
CA ALA A 23 -1.96 -9.41 -8.97
C ALA A 23 -1.10 -8.35 -9.67
N GLU A 24 -1.53 -7.09 -9.65
CA GLU A 24 -0.78 -5.98 -10.23
C GLU A 24 0.52 -5.70 -9.48
N MET A 25 0.53 -5.78 -8.15
CA MET A 25 1.76 -5.70 -7.35
C MET A 25 2.79 -6.75 -7.80
N CYS A 26 2.37 -7.99 -8.08
CA CYS A 26 3.27 -9.01 -8.62
C CYS A 26 3.81 -8.60 -10.01
N ARG A 27 2.95 -8.11 -10.91
CA ARG A 27 3.39 -7.67 -12.25
C ARG A 27 4.40 -6.54 -12.18
N VAL A 28 4.24 -5.60 -11.25
CA VAL A 28 5.18 -4.50 -11.02
C VAL A 28 6.52 -5.03 -10.52
N LEU A 29 6.53 -5.95 -9.55
CA LEU A 29 7.76 -6.59 -9.07
C LEU A 29 8.47 -7.39 -10.17
N GLU A 30 7.73 -8.05 -11.05
CA GLU A 30 8.27 -8.80 -12.20
C GLU A 30 8.81 -7.86 -13.29
N ARG A 31 8.10 -6.76 -13.57
CA ARG A 31 8.47 -5.79 -14.59
C ARG A 31 9.66 -4.94 -14.19
N PHE A 32 9.80 -4.64 -12.91
CA PHE A 32 10.84 -3.78 -12.36
C PHE A 32 11.63 -4.56 -11.30
N PRO A 33 12.77 -5.20 -11.66
CA PRO A 33 13.60 -5.94 -10.72
C PRO A 33 14.09 -5.11 -9.53
N GLU A 34 14.18 -3.78 -9.72
CA GLU A 34 14.46 -2.79 -8.69
C GLU A 34 13.33 -1.75 -8.62
N PRO A 35 13.05 -1.18 -7.43
CA PRO A 35 12.02 -0.18 -7.28
C PRO A 35 12.37 1.10 -8.04
N THR A 36 11.45 1.54 -8.90
CA THR A 36 11.53 2.88 -9.48
C THR A 36 10.91 3.89 -8.53
N LYS A 37 11.28 5.17 -8.70
CA LYS A 37 10.71 6.26 -7.91
C LYS A 37 9.20 6.36 -8.16
N GLU A 38 8.79 6.22 -9.41
CA GLU A 38 7.41 6.32 -9.87
C GLU A 38 6.54 5.23 -9.23
N GLU A 39 6.96 3.97 -9.30
CA GLU A 39 6.21 2.85 -8.73
C GLU A 39 6.15 2.91 -7.21
N THR A 40 7.27 3.28 -6.56
CA THR A 40 7.30 3.47 -5.10
C THR A 40 6.34 4.58 -4.68
N GLN A 41 6.26 5.67 -5.44
CA GLN A 41 5.36 6.79 -5.16
C GLN A 41 3.89 6.42 -5.39
N LEU A 42 3.59 5.62 -6.41
CA LEU A 42 2.24 5.10 -6.67
C LEU A 42 1.77 4.17 -5.55
N LEU A 43 2.60 3.22 -5.14
CA LEU A 43 2.31 2.32 -4.01
C LEU A 43 2.11 3.12 -2.71
N THR A 44 3.00 4.07 -2.41
CA THR A 44 2.88 4.92 -1.21
C THR A 44 1.56 5.69 -1.21
N THR A 45 1.21 6.29 -2.34
CA THR A 45 -0.03 7.07 -2.50
C THR A 45 -1.27 6.18 -2.35
N TYR A 46 -1.24 4.99 -2.96
CA TYR A 46 -2.32 4.03 -2.87
C TYR A 46 -2.57 3.59 -1.41
N PHE A 47 -1.53 3.12 -0.72
CA PHE A 47 -1.67 2.68 0.67
C PHE A 47 -2.09 3.81 1.61
N TRP A 48 -1.59 5.03 1.39
CA TRP A 48 -2.01 6.20 2.16
C TRP A 48 -3.50 6.46 2.01
N ARG A 49 -4.00 6.47 0.77
CA ARG A 49 -5.44 6.66 0.49
C ARG A 49 -6.27 5.52 1.07
N LEU A 50 -5.79 4.28 1.01
CA LEU A 50 -6.49 3.10 1.55
C LEU A 50 -6.60 3.17 3.09
N ALA A 51 -5.55 3.66 3.75
CA ALA A 51 -5.55 3.98 5.17
C ALA A 51 -6.51 5.12 5.51
N GLU A 52 -6.55 6.19 4.71
CA GLU A 52 -7.49 7.30 4.89
C GLU A 52 -8.96 6.89 4.69
N TYR A 53 -9.20 5.98 3.73
CA TYR A 53 -10.50 5.33 3.50
C TYR A 53 -10.96 4.52 4.72
N GLY A 54 -10.04 4.16 5.62
CA GLY A 54 -10.33 3.48 6.87
C GLY A 54 -10.31 1.95 6.79
N ASN A 55 -9.91 1.36 5.66
CA ASN A 55 -9.83 -0.09 5.51
C ASN A 55 -8.46 -0.64 5.95
N TRP A 56 -8.14 -0.52 7.24
CA TRP A 56 -6.86 -0.95 7.81
C TRP A 56 -6.62 -2.46 7.68
N SER A 57 -7.68 -3.27 7.68
CA SER A 57 -7.56 -4.71 7.44
C SER A 57 -7.01 -5.01 6.04
N GLU A 58 -7.48 -4.28 5.03
CA GLU A 58 -6.99 -4.41 3.65
C GLU A 58 -5.58 -3.85 3.50
N VAL A 59 -5.26 -2.72 4.14
CA VAL A 59 -3.89 -2.17 4.22
C VAL A 59 -2.92 -3.22 4.75
N CYS A 60 -3.21 -3.82 5.91
CA CYS A 60 -2.33 -4.83 6.50
C CYS A 60 -2.21 -6.08 5.61
N SER A 61 -3.32 -6.58 5.07
CA SER A 61 -3.35 -7.75 4.19
C SER A 61 -2.49 -7.57 2.94
N GLN A 62 -2.64 -6.43 2.27
CA GLN A 62 -1.91 -6.12 1.04
C GLN A 62 -0.45 -5.77 1.31
N LEU A 63 -0.14 -5.04 2.38
CA LEU A 63 1.24 -4.70 2.72
C LEU A 63 2.05 -5.94 3.11
N SER A 64 1.47 -6.83 3.91
CA SER A 64 2.10 -8.11 4.26
C SER A 64 2.23 -9.04 3.04
N PHE A 65 1.29 -8.98 2.09
CA PHE A 65 1.43 -9.67 0.81
C PHE A 65 2.60 -9.12 0.00
N LEU A 66 2.68 -7.79 -0.16
CA LEU A 66 3.71 -7.12 -0.93
C LEU A 66 5.10 -7.39 -0.34
N GLU A 67 5.27 -7.33 0.98
CA GLU A 67 6.54 -7.66 1.63
C GLU A 67 6.98 -9.10 1.33
N ARG A 68 6.06 -10.07 1.47
CA ARG A 68 6.37 -11.49 1.17
C ARG A 68 6.78 -11.70 -0.27
N LYS A 69 6.21 -10.95 -1.20
CA LYS A 69 6.58 -11.01 -2.62
C LYS A 69 7.91 -10.30 -2.85
N ALA A 70 8.08 -9.08 -2.37
CA ALA A 70 9.30 -8.28 -2.49
C ALA A 70 10.57 -9.03 -2.03
N MET A 71 10.48 -9.83 -0.95
CA MET A 71 11.57 -10.70 -0.48
C MET A 71 12.17 -11.59 -1.57
N ARG A 72 11.39 -11.95 -2.59
CA ARG A 72 11.81 -12.86 -3.66
C ARG A 72 12.45 -12.16 -4.85
N TYR A 73 12.34 -10.83 -4.95
CA TYR A 73 12.83 -10.06 -6.10
C TYR A 73 14.10 -9.28 -5.77
N SER A 74 14.05 -8.36 -4.80
CA SER A 74 15.20 -7.52 -4.48
C SER A 74 15.15 -6.96 -3.05
N HIS A 75 16.33 -6.81 -2.45
CA HIS A 75 16.52 -6.12 -1.17
C HIS A 75 16.09 -4.64 -1.24
N LEU A 76 16.19 -4.01 -2.40
CA LEU A 76 15.72 -2.63 -2.59
C LEU A 76 14.19 -2.54 -2.49
N TRP A 77 13.48 -3.52 -3.06
CA TRP A 77 12.03 -3.62 -2.92
C TRP A 77 11.62 -3.82 -1.46
N LEU A 78 12.36 -4.64 -0.71
CA LEU A 78 12.15 -4.77 0.74
C LEU A 78 12.29 -3.45 1.49
N LEU A 79 13.33 -2.67 1.18
CA LEU A 79 13.54 -1.34 1.77
C LEU A 79 12.40 -0.36 1.40
N ALA A 80 11.92 -0.41 0.15
CA ALA A 80 10.80 0.40 -0.30
C ALA A 80 9.52 0.05 0.48
N VAL A 81 9.20 -1.24 0.64
CA VAL A 81 8.04 -1.71 1.40
C VAL A 81 8.15 -1.35 2.88
N ALA A 82 9.33 -1.50 3.48
CA ALA A 82 9.58 -1.09 4.85
C ALA A 82 9.39 0.43 5.05
N THR A 83 9.79 1.24 4.08
CA THR A 83 9.59 2.69 4.09
C THR A 83 8.10 3.04 4.04
N ILE A 84 7.32 2.36 3.19
CA ILE A 84 5.87 2.53 3.11
C ILE A 84 5.23 2.16 4.46
N ARG A 85 5.62 1.02 5.04
CA ARG A 85 5.15 0.58 6.37
C ARG A 85 5.38 1.64 7.44
N ASN A 86 6.59 2.18 7.53
CA ASN A 86 6.93 3.16 8.56
C ASN A 86 6.07 4.42 8.43
N ARG A 87 5.85 4.91 7.21
CA ARG A 87 4.97 6.07 6.96
C ARG A 87 3.53 5.81 7.37
N LEU A 88 3.01 4.62 7.09
CA LEU A 88 1.66 4.25 7.50
C LEU A 88 1.55 4.09 9.03
N ASN A 89 2.61 3.58 9.68
CA ASN A 89 2.67 3.49 11.14
C ASN A 89 2.66 4.88 11.78
N ASP A 90 3.41 5.83 11.22
CA ASP A 90 3.38 7.23 11.68
C ASP A 90 1.99 7.85 11.50
N LEU A 91 1.32 7.57 10.38
CA LEU A 91 -0.07 8.00 10.16
C LEU A 91 -1.02 7.38 11.21
N CYS A 92 -0.89 6.07 11.44
CA CYS A 92 -1.71 5.34 12.41
C CYS A 92 -1.52 5.92 13.82
N LEU A 93 -0.26 6.16 14.22
CA LEU A 93 0.09 6.71 15.52
C LEU A 93 -0.46 8.12 15.70
N ARG A 94 -0.32 8.99 14.68
CA ARG A 94 -0.82 10.37 14.74
C ARG A 94 -2.34 10.45 14.76
N LYS A 95 -3.04 9.58 14.02
CA LYS A 95 -4.49 9.64 13.83
C LYS A 95 -5.27 8.87 14.90
N TYR A 96 -4.73 7.74 15.37
CA TYR A 96 -5.43 6.81 16.26
C TYR A 96 -4.69 6.53 17.56
N GLY A 97 -3.45 7.01 17.73
CA GLY A 97 -2.65 6.75 18.93
C GLY A 97 -2.15 5.31 19.05
N CYS A 98 -2.24 4.50 17.99
CA CYS A 98 -1.80 3.12 17.98
C CYS A 98 -0.87 2.83 16.79
N GLN A 99 -0.12 1.73 16.88
CA GLN A 99 0.69 1.21 15.78
C GLN A 99 -0.07 0.09 15.08
N MET A 100 0.18 -0.10 13.77
CA MET A 100 -0.37 -1.27 13.10
C MET A 100 0.32 -2.53 13.63
N ALA A 101 -0.48 -3.50 14.07
CA ALA A 101 0.01 -4.84 14.38
C ALA A 101 0.14 -5.61 13.06
N PHE A 102 1.35 -6.09 12.77
CA PHE A 102 1.68 -6.88 11.58
C PHE A 102 2.10 -8.29 11.96
#